data_AF-A0A349VL62-F1
#
_entry.id   AF-A0A349VL62-F1
#
_cell.length_a   1.000
_cell.length_b   1.000
_cell.length_c   1.000
_cell.angle_alpha   90.00
_cell.angle_beta   90.00
_cell.angle_gamma   90.00
#
_symmetry.space_group_name_H-M   'P 1'
#
loop_
_entity.id
_entity.type
_entity.pdbx_description
1 polymer ?
#
loop_
_entity_poly.entity_id
_entity_poly.type
_entity_poly.pdbx_seq_one_letter_code
_entity_poly.pdbx_strand_id
1 'polypeptide(L)'
;MRKEMACLVLGLSLFVGCGGGEKVIRVTPPSITNQLRDVLEQIADAGMIDSSIEYAKELVDKVVAADPGKAGLEQSVNELERAQGKKTISKKVEEMLNILE
;
A
#
# COMPACT_ATOMS: atom_id res chain seq x y z
N MET A 1 6.45 -24.17 68.92
CA MET A 1 7.81 -23.61 68.94
C MET A 1 8.61 -24.18 67.78
N ARG A 2 8.88 -23.37 66.76
CA ARG A 2 10.00 -23.51 65.82
C ARG A 2 10.44 -22.08 65.52
N LYS A 3 11.65 -21.74 65.97
CA LYS A 3 12.38 -20.52 65.60
C LYS A 3 12.79 -20.66 64.15
N GLU A 4 12.68 -19.61 63.35
CA GLU A 4 13.73 -19.13 62.44
C GLU A 4 13.61 -17.60 62.31
N MET A 5 14.74 -16.92 62.42
CA MET A 5 14.87 -15.46 62.36
C MET A 5 15.28 -15.02 60.96
N ALA A 6 14.88 -13.79 60.64
CA ALA A 6 15.55 -12.80 59.78
C ALA A 6 15.59 -13.06 58.26
N CYS A 7 15.00 -12.15 57.48
CA CYS A 7 15.75 -11.02 56.91
C CYS A 7 14.84 -10.10 56.08
N LEU A 8 15.11 -8.81 56.23
CA LEU A 8 14.41 -7.66 55.67
C LEU A 8 15.04 -7.34 54.31
N VAL A 9 14.27 -7.29 53.22
CA VAL A 9 14.71 -6.65 51.97
C VAL A 9 13.56 -5.87 51.34
N LEU A 10 13.75 -4.56 51.35
CA LEU A 10 13.05 -3.53 50.59
C LEU A 10 13.06 -3.84 49.09
N GLY A 11 11.91 -3.72 48.45
CA GLY A 11 11.76 -3.77 47.00
C GLY A 11 10.66 -2.83 46.53
N LEU A 12 10.91 -1.53 46.63
CA LEU A 12 10.19 -0.51 45.87
C LEU A 12 10.35 -0.80 44.38
N SER A 13 9.26 -1.14 43.70
CA SER A 13 9.08 -0.80 42.29
C SER A 13 7.61 -0.63 42.01
N LEU A 14 7.22 0.65 42.06
CA LEU A 14 6.00 1.20 41.51
C LEU A 14 5.86 0.75 40.06
N PHE A 15 5.14 -0.35 39.81
CA PHE A 15 4.58 -0.60 38.49
C PHE A 15 3.38 0.36 38.32
N VAL A 16 3.70 1.63 38.06
CA VAL A 16 2.85 2.48 37.22
C VAL A 16 3.00 1.93 35.80
N GLY A 17 2.44 0.74 35.58
CA GLY A 17 2.10 0.30 34.25
C GLY A 17 0.93 1.17 33.82
N CYS A 18 1.23 2.21 33.04
CA CYS A 18 0.25 2.92 32.25
C CYS A 18 -0.36 1.89 31.27
N GLY A 19 -1.31 1.11 31.76
CA GLY A 19 -2.08 0.13 31.01
C GLY A 19 -3.13 0.84 30.18
N GLY A 20 -2.68 1.72 29.29
CA GLY A 20 -3.48 2.17 28.17
C GLY A 20 -3.53 1.04 27.17
N GLY A 21 -4.62 0.26 27.17
CA GLY A 21 -4.85 -0.76 26.17
C GLY A 21 -4.80 -0.15 24.77
N GLU A 22 -3.65 -0.27 24.12
CA GLU A 22 -3.47 0.09 22.73
C GLU A 22 -4.37 -0.82 21.90
N LYS A 23 -5.54 -0.30 21.52
CA LYS A 23 -6.35 -0.90 20.47
C LYS A 23 -5.49 -0.90 19.21
N VAL A 24 -4.96 -2.06 18.85
CA VAL A 24 -4.29 -2.28 17.57
C VAL A 24 -5.30 -1.95 16.47
N ILE A 25 -5.19 -0.76 15.90
CA ILE A 25 -5.95 -0.39 14.70
C ILE A 25 -5.34 -1.22 13.58
N ARG A 26 -6.02 -2.30 13.19
CA ARG A 26 -5.65 -3.06 11.99
C ARG A 26 -5.98 -2.19 10.78
N VAL A 27 -5.00 -1.48 10.27
CA VAL A 27 -5.09 -0.82 8.98
C VAL A 27 -4.98 -1.91 7.92
N THR A 28 -6.08 -2.21 7.24
CA THR A 28 -6.04 -3.09 6.07
C THR A 28 -5.35 -2.33 4.95
N PRO A 29 -4.23 -2.82 4.39
CA PRO A 29 -3.59 -2.16 3.27
C PRO A 29 -4.55 -2.09 2.07
N PRO A 30 -4.45 -1.04 1.23
CA PRO A 30 -5.29 -0.90 0.04
C PRO A 30 -5.12 -2.11 -0.89
N SER A 31 -6.19 -2.49 -1.58
CA SER A 31 -6.12 -3.55 -2.60
C SER A 31 -5.12 -3.18 -3.69
N ILE A 32 -4.54 -4.18 -4.36
CA ILE A 32 -3.58 -3.96 -5.46
C ILE A 32 -4.23 -3.13 -6.58
N THR A 33 -5.52 -3.36 -6.86
CA THR A 33 -6.32 -2.58 -7.80
C THR A 33 -6.41 -1.10 -7.41
N ASN A 34 -6.63 -0.80 -6.12
CA ASN A 34 -6.67 0.58 -5.65
C ASN A 34 -5.29 1.23 -5.70
N GLN A 35 -4.23 0.51 -5.35
CA GLN A 35 -2.86 1.01 -5.49
C GLN A 35 -2.54 1.35 -6.96
N LEU A 36 -2.95 0.49 -7.91
CA LEU A 36 -2.75 0.75 -9.33
C LEU A 36 -3.53 1.99 -9.78
N ARG A 37 -4.79 2.14 -9.35
CA ARG A 37 -5.60 3.33 -9.62
C ARG A 37 -4.90 4.60 -9.14
N ASP A 38 -4.46 4.62 -7.88
CA ASP A 38 -3.80 5.78 -7.28
C ASP A 38 -2.52 6.18 -8.04
N VAL A 39 -1.74 5.20 -8.52
CA VAL A 39 -0.53 5.45 -9.31
C VAL A 39 -0.87 5.99 -10.71
N LEU A 40 -1.88 5.42 -11.37
CA LEU A 40 -2.31 5.89 -12.69
C LEU A 40 -2.85 7.33 -12.63
N GLU A 41 -3.62 7.67 -11.58
CA GLU A 41 -4.11 9.03 -11.34
C GLU A 41 -2.94 10.01 -11.11
N GLN A 42 -1.92 9.63 -10.35
CA GLN A 42 -0.70 10.43 -10.17
C GLN A 42 0.03 10.69 -11.50
N ILE A 43 0.15 9.68 -12.37
CA ILE A 43 0.75 9.82 -13.70
C ILE A 43 -0.07 10.81 -14.57
N ALA A 44 -1.40 10.71 -14.53
CA ALA A 44 -2.28 11.62 -15.26
C ALA A 44 -2.18 13.06 -14.77
N ASP A 45 -2.08 13.25 -13.45
CA ASP A 45 -1.98 14.56 -12.83
C ASP A 45 -0.66 15.25 -13.16
N ALA A 46 0.45 14.51 -13.03
CA ALA A 46 1.78 14.95 -13.46
C ALA A 46 1.82 15.30 -14.95
N GLY A 47 1.10 14.53 -15.77
CA GLY A 47 1.00 14.76 -17.22
C GLY A 47 2.31 14.51 -17.97
N MET A 48 3.21 13.74 -17.35
CA MET A 48 4.47 13.27 -17.91
C MET A 48 4.81 11.89 -17.33
N ILE A 49 5.53 11.08 -18.09
CA ILE A 49 5.99 9.76 -17.64
C ILE A 49 7.28 9.94 -16.83
N ASP A 50 7.28 9.45 -15.59
CA ASP A 50 8.42 9.40 -14.67
C ASP A 50 8.62 7.97 -14.13
N SER A 51 9.38 7.80 -13.05
CA SER A 51 9.63 6.48 -12.46
C SER A 51 8.40 5.78 -11.86
N SER A 52 7.27 6.48 -11.70
CA SER A 52 6.02 5.86 -11.23
C SER A 52 5.45 4.84 -12.23
N ILE A 53 5.83 4.93 -13.52
CA ILE A 53 5.41 3.96 -14.55
C ILE A 53 5.93 2.54 -14.27
N GLU A 54 7.11 2.42 -13.70
CA GLU A 54 7.70 1.12 -13.34
C GLU A 54 6.95 0.46 -12.18
N TYR A 55 6.49 1.27 -11.24
CA TYR A 55 5.63 0.78 -10.17
C TYR A 55 4.24 0.41 -10.70
N ALA A 56 3.70 1.18 -11.66
CA ALA A 56 2.44 0.83 -12.33
C ALA A 56 2.54 -0.53 -13.07
N LYS A 57 3.65 -0.83 -13.75
CA LYS A 57 3.89 -2.13 -14.39
C LYS A 57 3.91 -3.28 -13.39
N GLU A 58 4.61 -3.13 -12.27
CA GLU A 58 4.63 -4.16 -11.22
C GLU A 58 3.22 -4.43 -10.66
N LEU A 59 2.42 -3.38 -10.49
CA LEU A 59 1.04 -3.51 -10.03
C LEU A 59 0.14 -4.14 -11.10
N VAL A 60 0.34 -3.82 -12.38
CA VAL A 60 -0.35 -4.47 -13.52
C VAL A 60 -0.08 -5.98 -13.50
N ASP A 61 1.17 -6.40 -13.39
CA ASP A 61 1.53 -7.83 -13.36
C ASP A 61 0.81 -8.57 -12.22
N LYS A 62 0.74 -7.94 -11.04
CA LYS A 62 0.02 -8.50 -9.88
C LYS A 62 -1.49 -8.53 -10.10
N VAL A 63 -2.06 -7.51 -10.71
CA VAL A 63 -3.50 -7.46 -11.03
C VAL A 63 -3.86 -8.55 -12.04
N VAL A 64 -3.06 -8.73 -13.09
CA VAL A 64 -3.29 -9.75 -14.13
C VAL A 64 -3.07 -11.16 -13.59
N ALA A 65 -2.08 -11.36 -12.70
CA ALA A 65 -1.89 -12.63 -12.02
C ALA A 65 -3.09 -13.00 -11.12
N ALA A 66 -3.75 -12.01 -10.51
CA ALA A 66 -4.95 -12.23 -9.69
C ALA A 66 -6.23 -12.35 -10.53
N ASP A 67 -6.30 -11.66 -11.67
CA ASP A 67 -7.44 -11.63 -12.58
C ASP A 67 -6.96 -11.61 -14.05
N PRO A 68 -6.86 -12.77 -14.69
CA PRO A 68 -6.46 -12.88 -16.09
C PRO A 68 -7.39 -12.15 -17.08
N GLY A 69 -8.63 -11.82 -16.67
CA GLY A 69 -9.54 -11.00 -17.48
C GLY A 69 -9.04 -9.59 -17.74
N LYS A 70 -8.07 -9.13 -16.92
CA LYS A 70 -7.45 -7.81 -17.03
C LYS A 70 -6.15 -7.79 -17.85
N ALA A 71 -5.83 -8.85 -18.61
CA ALA A 71 -4.59 -8.95 -19.40
C ALA A 71 -4.36 -7.76 -20.36
N GLY A 72 -5.42 -7.05 -20.79
CA GLY A 72 -5.30 -5.82 -21.59
C GLY A 72 -4.53 -4.69 -20.89
N LEU A 73 -4.35 -4.76 -19.57
CA LEU A 73 -3.54 -3.80 -18.81
C LEU A 73 -2.05 -3.89 -19.16
N GLU A 74 -1.52 -5.07 -19.47
CA GLU A 74 -0.10 -5.25 -19.82
C GLU A 74 0.26 -4.47 -21.09
N GLN A 75 -0.59 -4.54 -22.11
CA GLN A 75 -0.41 -3.74 -23.31
C GLN A 75 -0.61 -2.25 -23.00
N SER A 76 -1.64 -1.91 -22.24
CA SER A 76 -1.99 -0.51 -21.97
C SER A 76 -0.92 0.24 -21.18
N VAL A 77 -0.28 -0.41 -20.20
CA VAL A 77 0.81 0.22 -19.42
C VAL A 77 2.08 0.43 -20.26
N ASN A 78 2.37 -0.47 -21.19
CA ASN A 78 3.48 -0.31 -22.14
C ASN A 78 3.21 0.81 -23.16
N GLU A 79 1.95 1.02 -23.55
CA GLU A 79 1.56 2.16 -24.38
C GLU A 79 1.58 3.47 -23.59
N LEU A 80 1.21 3.45 -22.31
CA LEU A 80 1.30 4.60 -21.41
C LEU A 80 2.75 5.07 -21.23
N GLU A 81 3.71 4.15 -21.05
CA GLU A 81 5.15 4.46 -20.94
C GLU A 81 5.66 5.29 -22.14
N ARG A 82 5.10 5.04 -23.32
CA ARG A 82 5.49 5.71 -24.58
C ARG A 82 4.67 6.98 -24.85
N ALA A 83 3.64 7.24 -24.05
CA ALA A 83 2.74 8.37 -24.26
C ALA A 83 3.46 9.69 -23.98
N GLN A 84 3.15 10.69 -24.80
CA GLN A 84 3.69 12.04 -24.66
C GLN A 84 2.57 13.06 -24.63
N GLY A 85 2.73 14.02 -23.73
CA GLY A 85 1.80 15.12 -23.51
C GLY A 85 0.63 14.74 -22.60
N LYS A 86 0.30 15.66 -21.70
CA LYS A 86 -0.72 15.47 -20.65
C LYS A 86 -2.04 14.91 -21.17
N LYS A 87 -2.57 15.47 -22.27
CA LYS A 87 -3.84 15.01 -22.86
C LYS A 87 -3.81 13.53 -23.26
N THR A 88 -2.73 13.08 -23.89
CA THR A 88 -2.57 11.70 -24.32
C THR A 88 -2.43 10.76 -23.12
N ILE A 89 -1.63 11.18 -22.13
CA ILE A 89 -1.40 10.44 -20.88
C ILE A 89 -2.71 10.28 -20.11
N SER A 90 -3.44 11.37 -19.86
CA SER A 90 -4.72 11.32 -19.12
C SER A 90 -5.75 10.44 -19.83
N LYS A 91 -5.85 10.54 -21.17
CA LYS A 91 -6.74 9.67 -21.95
C LYS A 91 -6.35 8.20 -21.79
N LYS A 92 -5.05 7.90 -21.82
CA LYS A 92 -4.57 6.52 -21.70
C LYS A 92 -4.79 5.94 -20.31
N VAL A 93 -4.60 6.76 -19.28
CA VAL A 93 -4.95 6.42 -17.90
C VAL A 93 -6.45 6.13 -17.78
N GLU A 94 -7.32 6.96 -18.35
CA GLU A 94 -8.78 6.72 -18.34
C GLU A 94 -9.16 5.38 -18.99
N GLU A 95 -8.57 5.06 -20.15
CA GLU A 95 -8.72 3.75 -20.80
C GLU A 95 -8.32 2.59 -19.88
N MET A 96 -7.20 2.73 -19.15
CA MET A 96 -6.75 1.72 -18.19
C MET A 96 -7.66 1.60 -16.97
N LEU A 97 -8.16 2.73 -16.45
CA LEU A 97 -9.08 2.73 -15.32
C LEU A 97 -10.40 1.99 -15.65
N ASN A 98 -10.89 2.13 -16.89
CA ASN A 98 -12.07 1.38 -17.35
C ASN A 98 -11.84 -0.15 -17.43
N ILE A 99 -10.59 -0.60 -17.62
CA ILE A 99 -10.25 -2.03 -17.59
C ILE A 99 -10.20 -2.55 -16.14
N LEU A 100 -10.00 -1.67 -15.16
CA LEU A 100 -9.95 -2.02 -13.74
C LEU A 100 -11.32 -2.18 -13.09
N GLU A 101 -12.38 -1.63 -13.69
CA GLU A 101 -13.79 -1.79 -13.27
C GLU A 101 -14.31 -3.21 -13.50
#